data_AF-A0A5C7MMJ1-F1
#
_entry.id   AF-A0A5C7MMJ1-F1
#
_cell.length_a   1.000
_cell.length_b   1.000
_cell.length_c   1.000
_cell.angle_alpha   90.00
_cell.angle_beta   90.00
_cell.angle_gamma   90.00
#
_symmetry.space_group_name_H-M   'P 1'
#
loop_
_entity.id
_entity.type
_entity.pdbx_description
1 polymer ?
#
loop_
_entity_poly.entity_id
_entity_poly.type
_entity_poly.pdbx_seq_one_letter_code
_entity_poly.pdbx_strand_id
1 'polypeptide(L)'
;MKKHIFSFLLYLFLIFPSLLSAQSDTLNALSITKNIYLDSLETQKLDSITFKVKKDIKRQKWITAGSTAGHGTALIALNKAWYSQYPRSSFHFYNDNKEWNQIDKIGHGWSAYQLTRASYELWKWSNISENQALLYAGLSGPGFLTVIEILDGFSSKWGFSWGDMAANVGGSTLFIAQHLGWKEQRIQYKFSFHKKNYHDPFEKKRADDLFGTSWSQRMLKDYNAQTYWLSANIHSFFPETNIPKWLNIAVGYSADQMFGGYNNTWIDKNGIAQTIHKKRLRKFYIAPDIDLTKIKTKSKFLHTIFFGLNSLKFPLPSLSINSEGKVQFQPIHF
;
A
#
# COMPACT_ATOMS: atom_id res chain seq x y z
N MET A 1 10.16 -34.36 4.35
CA MET A 1 10.20 -33.16 3.45
C MET A 1 9.05 -32.16 3.63
N LYS A 2 8.32 -32.13 4.77
CA LYS A 2 7.10 -31.30 4.95
C LYS A 2 7.23 -30.12 5.94
N LYS A 3 8.45 -29.69 6.32
CA LYS A 3 8.66 -28.65 7.36
C LYS A 3 9.55 -27.44 6.98
N HIS A 4 10.06 -27.35 5.75
CA HIS A 4 11.03 -26.28 5.40
C HIS A 4 10.61 -25.34 4.25
N ILE A 5 9.39 -25.42 3.73
CA ILE A 5 8.97 -24.63 2.54
C ILE A 5 8.08 -23.42 2.91
N PHE A 6 7.66 -23.31 4.18
CA PHE A 6 6.97 -22.11 4.67
C PHE A 6 7.87 -20.87 4.75
N SER A 7 9.18 -21.03 4.56
CA SER A 7 10.18 -19.98 4.72
C SER A 7 10.30 -19.05 3.50
N PHE A 8 9.89 -19.46 2.30
CA PHE A 8 10.25 -18.73 1.07
C PHE A 8 9.32 -17.55 0.72
N LEU A 9 8.08 -17.56 1.22
CA LEU A 9 7.16 -16.40 1.09
C LEU A 9 7.20 -15.47 2.31
N LEU A 10 7.82 -15.92 3.40
CA LEU A 10 8.23 -15.07 4.52
C LEU A 10 9.48 -14.23 4.18
N TYR A 11 10.17 -14.55 3.08
CA TYR A 11 11.42 -13.89 2.68
C TYR A 11 11.26 -12.44 2.22
N LEU A 12 10.03 -11.98 1.99
CA LEU A 12 9.73 -10.56 1.75
C LEU A 12 9.44 -9.79 3.04
N PHE A 13 9.21 -10.46 4.16
CA PHE A 13 8.92 -9.84 5.46
C PHE A 13 9.17 -10.84 6.58
N LEU A 14 10.43 -11.07 7.02
CA LEU A 14 10.84 -11.45 8.40
C LEU A 14 12.15 -12.25 8.50
N ILE A 15 13.02 -11.88 9.46
CA ILE A 15 14.04 -12.75 10.07
C ILE A 15 14.05 -12.58 11.61
N PHE A 16 13.92 -13.71 12.32
CA PHE A 16 14.24 -14.15 13.71
C PHE A 16 14.21 -13.21 14.96
N PRO A 17 14.02 -13.79 16.18
CA PRO A 17 13.38 -13.12 17.31
C PRO A 17 14.36 -12.62 18.39
N SER A 18 13.93 -11.63 19.17
CA SER A 18 13.94 -11.70 20.63
C SER A 18 13.19 -10.53 21.26
N LEU A 19 12.49 -10.86 22.37
CA LEU A 19 12.07 -10.00 23.48
C LEU A 19 11.18 -8.77 23.16
N LEU A 20 9.92 -8.86 23.60
CA LEU A 20 9.37 -7.94 24.59
C LEU A 20 8.02 -8.48 25.09
N SER A 21 8.04 -8.92 26.35
CA SER A 21 6.86 -9.14 27.16
C SER A 21 6.34 -7.78 27.60
N ALA A 22 5.12 -7.38 27.20
CA ALA A 22 4.43 -6.28 27.86
C ALA A 22 2.90 -6.41 27.74
N GLN A 23 2.32 -6.77 28.88
CA GLN A 23 1.07 -6.25 29.46
C GLN A 23 -0.23 -6.42 28.67
N SER A 24 -0.94 -7.51 28.99
CA SER A 24 -2.30 -7.79 28.56
C SER A 24 -3.30 -7.50 29.68
N ASP A 25 -3.45 -6.24 30.12
CA ASP A 25 -4.44 -5.88 31.14
C ASP A 25 -4.97 -4.45 30.94
N THR A 26 -5.77 -4.21 29.89
CA THR A 26 -6.75 -3.08 29.82
C THR A 26 -7.60 -3.12 28.55
N LEU A 27 -8.32 -4.23 28.28
CA LEU A 27 -9.42 -4.23 27.30
C LEU A 27 -10.57 -5.14 27.77
N ASN A 28 -11.09 -4.86 28.97
CA ASN A 28 -12.38 -5.35 29.43
C ASN A 28 -13.20 -4.14 29.94
N ALA A 29 -13.74 -3.35 29.03
CA ALA A 29 -14.89 -2.48 29.29
C ALA A 29 -15.33 -1.85 27.98
N LEU A 30 -16.39 -2.40 27.37
CA LEU A 30 -17.41 -1.70 26.57
C LEU A 30 -18.33 -2.75 25.93
N SER A 31 -19.07 -3.46 26.78
CA SER A 31 -20.31 -4.12 26.38
C SER A 31 -21.40 -3.06 26.37
N ILE A 32 -21.76 -2.57 25.18
CA ILE A 32 -22.92 -1.70 25.01
C ILE A 32 -24.18 -2.58 25.08
N THR A 33 -24.79 -2.64 26.26
CA THR A 33 -26.13 -3.20 26.45
C THR A 33 -27.15 -2.16 26.00
N LYS A 34 -27.81 -2.40 24.86
CA LYS A 34 -28.97 -1.64 24.42
C LYS A 34 -30.22 -2.34 24.99
N ASN A 35 -30.75 -1.83 26.11
CA ASN A 35 -32.05 -2.27 26.62
C ASN A 35 -33.15 -1.63 25.76
N ILE A 36 -33.85 -2.45 24.99
CA ILE A 36 -35.13 -2.07 24.37
C ILE A 36 -36.21 -2.68 25.27
N TYR A 37 -37.01 -1.82 25.89
CA TYR A 37 -38.27 -2.20 26.51
C TYR A 37 -39.23 -2.65 25.42
N LEU A 38 -39.62 -3.93 25.44
CA LEU A 38 -40.82 -4.41 24.77
C LEU A 38 -41.57 -5.30 25.75
N ASP A 39 -42.81 -4.89 25.95
CA ASP A 39 -43.79 -5.45 26.85
C ASP A 39 -44.20 -6.87 26.41
N SER A 40 -44.53 -7.68 27.41
CA SER A 40 -45.21 -8.97 27.41
C SER A 40 -45.56 -9.65 26.06
N LEU A 41 -44.99 -10.84 25.80
CA LEU A 41 -45.67 -12.08 25.38
C LEU A 41 -44.64 -13.21 25.11
N GLU A 42 -44.88 -14.37 25.74
CA GLU A 42 -44.30 -15.71 25.55
C GLU A 42 -42.79 -15.86 25.24
N THR A 43 -42.03 -16.12 26.30
CA THR A 43 -40.66 -16.65 26.24
C THR A 43 -40.63 -18.08 25.67
N GLN A 44 -40.52 -18.22 24.35
CA GLN A 44 -39.75 -19.33 23.80
C GLN A 44 -38.27 -19.07 24.12
N LYS A 45 -37.66 -19.96 24.91
CA LYS A 45 -36.19 -20.03 25.06
C LYS A 45 -35.58 -20.27 23.68
N LEU A 46 -35.26 -19.20 22.98
CA LEU A 46 -34.31 -19.26 21.88
C LEU A 46 -32.94 -19.44 22.54
N ASP A 47 -32.43 -20.66 22.56
CA ASP A 47 -31.04 -20.91 22.91
C ASP A 47 -30.19 -20.06 21.97
N SER A 48 -29.69 -18.93 22.47
CA SER A 48 -28.73 -18.11 21.76
C SER A 48 -27.46 -18.94 21.65
N ILE A 49 -27.31 -19.67 20.55
CA ILE A 49 -26.06 -20.35 20.20
C ILE A 49 -25.04 -19.25 19.95
N THR A 50 -24.41 -18.81 21.04
CA THR A 50 -23.29 -17.90 20.98
C THR A 50 -22.12 -18.74 20.51
N PHE A 51 -21.91 -18.80 19.19
CA PHE A 51 -20.69 -19.36 18.64
C PHE A 51 -19.52 -18.50 19.11
N LYS A 52 -18.97 -18.83 20.29
CA LYS A 52 -17.69 -18.27 20.74
C LYS A 52 -16.65 -18.74 19.74
N VAL A 53 -16.28 -17.85 18.83
CA VAL A 53 -15.16 -18.05 17.92
C VAL A 53 -13.93 -18.32 18.80
N LYS A 54 -13.47 -19.58 18.82
CA LYS A 54 -12.29 -19.98 19.59
C LYS A 54 -11.08 -19.31 18.93
N LYS A 55 -10.60 -18.24 19.57
CA LYS A 55 -9.41 -17.50 19.15
C LYS A 55 -8.21 -18.45 19.04
N ASP A 56 -7.48 -18.41 17.92
CA ASP A 56 -6.22 -19.13 17.79
C ASP A 56 -5.06 -18.25 18.30
N ILE A 57 -4.90 -18.24 19.63
CA ILE A 57 -3.89 -17.42 20.32
C ILE A 57 -2.47 -17.70 19.79
N LYS A 58 -2.18 -18.94 19.36
CA LYS A 58 -0.88 -19.29 18.80
C LYS A 58 -0.66 -18.58 17.47
N ARG A 59 -1.65 -18.60 16.55
CA ARG A 59 -1.55 -17.85 15.28
C ARG A 59 -1.44 -16.35 15.52
N GLN A 60 -2.21 -15.80 16.45
CA GLN A 60 -2.13 -14.37 16.79
C GLN A 60 -0.72 -13.99 17.23
N LYS A 61 -0.10 -14.77 18.13
CA LYS A 61 1.30 -14.54 18.54
C LYS A 61 2.28 -14.59 17.35
N TRP A 62 2.12 -15.55 16.45
CA TRP A 62 2.96 -15.65 15.25
C TRP A 62 2.76 -14.47 14.28
N ILE A 63 1.52 -14.04 14.08
CA ILE A 63 1.20 -12.88 13.24
C ILE A 63 1.74 -11.61 13.86
N THR A 64 1.59 -11.41 15.17
CA THR A 64 2.15 -10.25 15.87
C THR A 64 3.67 -10.25 15.76
N ALA A 65 4.34 -11.33 16.19
CA ALA A 65 5.80 -11.41 16.14
C ALA A 65 6.33 -11.23 14.71
N GLY A 66 5.62 -11.83 13.74
CA GLY A 66 5.96 -11.72 12.34
C GLY A 66 5.71 -10.32 11.76
N SER A 67 4.61 -9.68 12.12
CA SER A 67 4.36 -8.31 11.68
C SER A 67 5.41 -7.38 12.28
N THR A 68 5.74 -7.53 13.57
CA THR A 68 6.74 -6.69 14.25
C THR A 68 8.11 -6.78 13.59
N ALA A 69 8.65 -7.98 13.42
CA ALA A 69 9.99 -8.09 12.82
C ALA A 69 9.99 -7.82 11.30
N GLY A 70 8.87 -8.02 10.60
CA GLY A 70 8.70 -7.60 9.21
C GLY A 70 8.74 -6.07 9.06
N HIS A 71 7.93 -5.36 9.83
CA HIS A 71 7.92 -3.89 9.85
C HIS A 71 9.27 -3.33 10.35
N GLY A 72 9.86 -3.91 11.39
CA GLY A 72 11.19 -3.51 11.87
C GLY A 72 12.28 -3.64 10.80
N THR A 73 12.29 -4.77 10.08
CA THR A 73 13.21 -4.98 8.94
C THR A 73 12.98 -3.94 7.84
N ALA A 74 11.71 -3.70 7.49
CA ALA A 74 11.35 -2.70 6.49
C ALA A 74 11.79 -1.29 6.91
N LEU A 75 11.57 -0.89 8.17
CA LEU A 75 12.03 0.38 8.71
C LEU A 75 13.54 0.53 8.63
N ILE A 76 14.32 -0.50 8.95
CA ILE A 76 15.79 -0.46 8.82
C ILE A 76 16.19 -0.27 7.35
N ALA A 77 15.57 -1.02 6.43
CA ALA A 77 15.86 -0.93 5.00
C ALA A 77 15.50 0.45 4.42
N LEU A 78 14.32 0.98 4.76
CA LEU A 78 13.86 2.29 4.35
C LEU A 78 14.69 3.40 5.00
N ASN A 79 15.07 3.24 6.26
CA ASN A 79 15.94 4.18 6.95
C ASN A 79 17.29 4.31 6.22
N LYS A 80 17.88 3.17 5.85
CA LYS A 80 19.10 3.12 5.06
C LYS A 80 18.90 3.73 3.67
N ALA A 81 17.79 3.41 3.01
CA ALA A 81 17.53 3.88 1.65
C ALA A 81 17.30 5.40 1.58
N TRP A 82 16.50 5.97 2.47
CA TRP A 82 16.09 7.37 2.40
C TRP A 82 16.92 8.32 3.26
N TYR A 83 17.38 7.92 4.45
CA TYR A 83 17.90 8.88 5.44
C TYR A 83 19.41 8.80 5.69
N SER A 84 20.06 7.67 5.39
CA SER A 84 21.48 7.44 5.75
C SER A 84 22.47 8.45 5.17
N GLN A 85 22.08 9.20 4.14
CA GLN A 85 22.92 10.17 3.44
C GLN A 85 22.58 11.63 3.78
N TYR A 86 21.67 11.87 4.73
CA TYR A 86 21.17 13.21 5.04
C TYR A 86 21.31 13.54 6.53
N PRO A 87 21.62 14.80 6.88
CA PRO A 87 21.68 15.20 8.27
C PRO A 87 20.30 15.14 8.91
N ARG A 88 20.28 14.87 10.23
CA ARG A 88 19.09 14.98 11.06
C ARG A 88 18.86 16.43 11.49
N SER A 89 17.63 16.76 11.82
CA SER A 89 17.18 18.06 12.32
C SER A 89 16.31 17.87 13.57
N SER A 90 15.88 18.97 14.19
CA SER A 90 14.76 18.94 15.13
C SER A 90 13.46 18.57 14.41
N PHE A 91 12.51 18.00 15.16
CA PHE A 91 11.21 17.68 14.60
C PHE A 91 10.54 18.92 14.01
N HIS A 92 10.05 18.81 12.78
CA HIS A 92 9.30 19.88 12.12
C HIS A 92 8.26 19.31 11.14
N PHE A 93 7.24 20.12 10.89
CA PHE A 93 6.23 19.85 9.87
C PHE A 93 6.68 20.39 8.52
N TYR A 94 6.23 19.75 7.45
CA TYR A 94 6.54 20.16 6.08
C TYR A 94 5.30 20.00 5.20
N ASN A 95 5.06 20.98 4.32
CA ASN A 95 3.93 20.94 3.39
C ASN A 95 4.45 20.70 1.97
N ASP A 96 4.37 19.44 1.57
CA ASP A 96 4.93 18.95 0.32
C ASP A 96 3.83 18.47 -0.65
N ASN A 97 2.59 18.91 -0.44
CA ASN A 97 1.44 18.53 -1.25
C ASN A 97 1.64 18.80 -2.75
N LYS A 98 2.51 19.75 -3.11
CA LYS A 98 2.83 20.09 -4.50
C LYS A 98 4.04 19.33 -5.06
N GLU A 99 4.79 18.62 -4.22
CA GLU A 99 5.97 17.88 -4.65
C GLU A 99 5.61 16.71 -5.57
N TRP A 100 6.57 16.35 -6.43
CA TRP A 100 6.59 15.14 -7.23
C TRP A 100 5.32 14.87 -8.04
N ASN A 101 4.60 15.94 -8.40
CA ASN A 101 3.27 15.82 -9.00
C ASN A 101 2.38 14.82 -8.24
N GLN A 102 2.46 14.81 -6.90
CA GLN A 102 1.63 14.00 -6.01
C GLN A 102 1.85 12.47 -6.09
N ILE A 103 2.86 11.99 -6.84
CA ILE A 103 3.15 10.54 -6.96
C ILE A 103 3.46 9.93 -5.60
N ASP A 104 4.22 10.65 -4.80
CA ASP A 104 4.54 10.35 -3.42
C ASP A 104 3.27 10.02 -2.59
N LYS A 105 2.28 10.92 -2.59
CA LYS A 105 1.01 10.81 -1.84
C LYS A 105 0.21 9.61 -2.33
N ILE A 106 0.18 9.42 -3.64
CA ILE A 106 -0.51 8.30 -4.26
C ILE A 106 0.17 6.98 -3.87
N GLY A 107 1.50 6.97 -3.78
CA GLY A 107 2.29 5.87 -3.24
C GLY A 107 2.04 5.58 -1.76
N HIS A 108 1.86 6.61 -0.94
CA HIS A 108 1.42 6.49 0.45
C HIS A 108 0.06 5.80 0.55
N GLY A 109 -0.92 6.27 -0.23
CA GLY A 109 -2.25 5.64 -0.30
C GLY A 109 -2.20 4.18 -0.76
N TRP A 110 -1.40 3.86 -1.78
CA TRP A 110 -1.24 2.49 -2.25
C TRP A 110 -0.60 1.60 -1.18
N SER A 111 0.47 2.08 -0.55
CA SER A 111 1.19 1.34 0.50
C SER A 111 0.29 1.06 1.69
N ALA A 112 -0.48 2.05 2.14
CA ALA A 112 -1.43 1.89 3.23
C ALA A 112 -2.53 0.88 2.87
N TYR A 113 -3.13 0.98 1.67
CA TYR A 113 -4.13 0.04 1.19
C TYR A 113 -3.58 -1.40 1.19
N GLN A 114 -2.38 -1.62 0.67
CA GLN A 114 -1.78 -2.94 0.57
C GLN A 114 -1.38 -3.53 1.93
N LEU A 115 -0.82 -2.71 2.84
CA LEU A 115 -0.51 -3.13 4.20
C LEU A 115 -1.77 -3.50 4.97
N THR A 116 -2.83 -2.68 4.87
CA THR A 116 -4.13 -2.97 5.45
C THR A 116 -4.72 -4.26 4.87
N ARG A 117 -4.72 -4.42 3.54
CA ARG A 117 -5.20 -5.63 2.86
C ARG A 117 -4.47 -6.90 3.32
N ALA A 118 -3.15 -6.87 3.40
CA ALA A 118 -2.36 -8.01 3.87
C ALA A 118 -2.60 -8.30 5.36
N SER A 119 -2.62 -7.27 6.20
CA SER A 119 -2.87 -7.38 7.64
C SER A 119 -4.25 -7.98 7.93
N TYR A 120 -5.28 -7.57 7.17
CA TYR A 120 -6.63 -8.12 7.29
C TYR A 120 -6.66 -9.63 7.05
N GLU A 121 -6.06 -10.12 5.96
CA GLU A 121 -6.03 -11.56 5.66
C GLU A 121 -5.27 -12.37 6.73
N LEU A 122 -4.16 -11.83 7.26
CA LEU A 122 -3.41 -12.46 8.35
C LEU A 122 -4.27 -12.58 9.61
N TRP A 123 -4.94 -11.50 10.00
CA TRP A 123 -5.81 -11.50 11.17
C TRP A 123 -7.00 -12.44 11.00
N LYS A 124 -7.66 -12.44 9.83
CA LYS A 124 -8.72 -13.40 9.51
C LYS A 124 -8.24 -14.83 9.60
N TRP A 125 -7.02 -15.12 9.15
CA TRP A 125 -6.42 -16.45 9.27
C TRP A 125 -6.20 -16.91 10.73
N SER A 126 -6.13 -15.98 11.68
CA SER A 126 -6.06 -16.26 13.13
C SER A 126 -7.41 -16.47 13.82
N ASN A 127 -8.50 -16.50 13.05
CA ASN A 127 -9.85 -16.73 13.53
C ASN A 127 -10.33 -15.66 14.54
N ILE A 128 -9.98 -14.38 14.31
CA ILE A 128 -10.62 -13.27 15.04
C ILE A 128 -11.89 -12.80 14.31
N SER A 129 -12.74 -12.07 15.03
CA SER A 129 -13.98 -11.56 14.46
C SER A 129 -13.70 -10.58 13.32
N GLU A 130 -14.69 -10.45 12.43
CA GLU A 130 -14.64 -9.55 11.28
C GLU A 130 -14.26 -8.11 11.69
N ASN A 131 -14.99 -7.56 12.66
CA ASN A 131 -14.76 -6.19 13.16
C ASN A 131 -13.37 -6.02 13.77
N GLN A 132 -12.85 -7.04 14.46
CA GLN A 132 -11.49 -6.99 15.02
C GLN A 132 -10.43 -7.02 13.92
N ALA A 133 -10.61 -7.87 12.90
CA ALA A 133 -9.69 -7.92 11.76
C ALA A 133 -9.66 -6.60 11.00
N LEU A 134 -10.82 -5.99 10.74
CA LEU A 134 -10.89 -4.67 10.09
C LEU A 134 -10.26 -3.57 10.93
N LEU A 135 -10.48 -3.56 12.25
CA LEU A 135 -9.88 -2.56 13.14
C LEU A 135 -8.35 -2.69 13.15
N TYR A 136 -7.82 -3.90 13.38
CA TYR A 136 -6.38 -4.12 13.46
C TYR A 136 -5.69 -3.86 12.12
N ALA A 137 -6.28 -4.32 11.02
CA ALA A 137 -5.78 -4.05 9.68
C ALA A 137 -5.83 -2.56 9.33
N GLY A 138 -6.94 -1.90 9.70
CA GLY A 138 -7.18 -0.49 9.43
C GLY A 138 -6.19 0.44 10.10
N LEU A 139 -5.69 0.04 11.28
CA LEU A 139 -4.64 0.75 12.01
C LEU A 139 -3.23 0.37 11.54
N SER A 140 -3.03 -0.87 11.06
CA SER A 140 -1.70 -1.38 10.70
C SER A 140 -1.04 -0.60 9.55
N GLY A 141 -1.78 -0.33 8.46
CA GLY A 141 -1.25 0.35 7.29
C GLY A 141 -0.84 1.80 7.58
N PRO A 142 -1.78 2.65 8.05
CA PRO A 142 -1.48 4.02 8.43
C PRO A 142 -0.46 4.08 9.57
N GLY A 143 -0.58 3.22 10.59
CA GLY A 143 0.33 3.22 11.74
C GLY A 143 1.78 2.97 11.34
N PHE A 144 2.05 2.06 10.40
CA PHE A 144 3.40 1.85 9.87
C PHE A 144 3.93 3.09 9.14
N LEU A 145 3.11 3.71 8.29
CA LEU A 145 3.54 4.88 7.51
C LEU A 145 3.66 6.13 8.39
N THR A 146 2.88 6.27 9.46
CA THR A 146 3.09 7.32 10.48
C THR A 146 4.49 7.26 11.08
N VAL A 147 5.07 6.06 11.26
CA VAL A 147 6.46 5.95 11.73
C VAL A 147 7.43 6.54 10.70
N ILE A 148 7.18 6.36 9.40
CA ILE A 148 7.95 7.00 8.33
C ILE A 148 7.82 8.52 8.41
N GLU A 149 6.60 9.06 8.54
CA GLU A 149 6.39 10.51 8.68
C GLU A 149 7.10 11.11 9.90
N ILE A 150 7.16 10.36 11.01
CA ILE A 150 7.93 10.76 12.19
C ILE A 150 9.42 10.81 11.87
N LEU A 151 9.95 9.82 11.14
CA LEU A 151 11.35 9.82 10.69
C LEU A 151 11.64 10.99 9.75
N ASP A 152 10.70 11.34 8.87
CA ASP A 152 10.77 12.52 8.01
C ASP A 152 10.78 13.81 8.82
N GLY A 153 9.97 13.90 9.88
CA GLY A 153 9.98 15.03 10.80
C GLY A 153 11.36 15.37 11.37
N PHE A 154 12.25 14.39 11.54
CA PHE A 154 13.63 14.59 12.00
C PHE A 154 14.67 14.67 10.88
N SER A 155 14.26 14.80 9.61
CA SER A 155 15.17 14.96 8.46
C SER A 155 15.50 16.43 8.22
N SER A 156 16.71 16.76 7.77
CA SER A 156 17.00 18.13 7.28
C SER A 156 16.50 18.39 5.85
N LYS A 157 16.04 17.36 5.14
CA LYS A 157 15.57 17.43 3.75
C LYS A 157 14.07 17.29 3.57
N TRP A 158 13.42 16.56 4.48
CA TRP A 158 11.98 16.31 4.51
C TRP A 158 11.46 16.68 5.89
N GLY A 159 10.15 16.63 6.10
CA GLY A 159 9.51 16.85 7.39
C GLY A 159 8.20 16.07 7.48
N PHE A 160 7.58 16.06 8.65
CA PHE A 160 6.31 15.35 8.85
C PHE A 160 5.22 15.98 7.98
N SER A 161 4.62 15.20 7.08
CA SER A 161 3.63 15.70 6.13
C SER A 161 2.20 15.30 6.52
N TRP A 162 1.34 16.30 6.70
CA TRP A 162 -0.09 16.06 6.84
C TRP A 162 -0.74 15.58 5.54
N GLY A 163 -0.13 15.90 4.38
CA GLY A 163 -0.58 15.41 3.09
C GLY A 163 -0.40 13.90 2.97
N ASP A 164 0.76 13.41 3.38
CA ASP A 164 1.08 11.98 3.34
C ASP A 164 0.32 11.22 4.42
N MET A 165 0.14 11.79 5.62
CA MET A 165 -0.79 11.26 6.62
C MET A 165 -2.23 11.12 6.12
N ALA A 166 -2.74 12.12 5.39
CA ALA A 166 -4.08 12.04 4.81
C ALA A 166 -4.15 10.93 3.73
N ALA A 167 -3.11 10.78 2.91
CA ALA A 167 -3.03 9.70 1.94
C ALA A 167 -2.95 8.32 2.60
N ASN A 168 -2.16 8.18 3.67
CA ASN A 168 -2.04 6.96 4.47
C ASN A 168 -3.42 6.52 5.00
N VAL A 169 -4.15 7.44 5.63
CA VAL A 169 -5.51 7.18 6.13
C VAL A 169 -6.47 6.88 4.97
N GLY A 170 -6.37 7.62 3.87
CA GLY A 170 -7.21 7.43 2.68
C GLY A 170 -7.06 6.03 2.05
N GLY A 171 -5.84 5.52 1.94
CA GLY A 171 -5.57 4.17 1.42
C GLY A 171 -6.18 3.06 2.27
N SER A 172 -5.99 3.13 3.60
CA SER A 172 -6.62 2.19 4.54
C SER A 172 -8.15 2.29 4.51
N THR A 173 -8.67 3.51 4.47
CA THR A 173 -10.11 3.78 4.39
C THR A 173 -10.71 3.19 3.12
N LEU A 174 -10.03 3.29 1.96
CA LEU A 174 -10.47 2.68 0.71
C LEU A 174 -10.66 1.16 0.85
N PHE A 175 -9.79 0.47 1.59
CA PHE A 175 -9.96 -0.96 1.84
C PHE A 175 -11.15 -1.24 2.76
N ILE A 176 -11.20 -0.55 3.91
CA ILE A 176 -12.22 -0.77 4.94
C ILE A 176 -13.62 -0.43 4.42
N ALA A 177 -13.78 0.68 3.71
CA ALA A 177 -15.06 1.15 3.19
C ALA A 177 -15.67 0.13 2.23
N GLN A 178 -14.86 -0.43 1.32
CA GLN A 178 -15.31 -1.49 0.42
C GLN A 178 -15.75 -2.73 1.18
N HIS A 179 -15.03 -3.11 2.24
CA HIS A 179 -15.37 -4.27 3.04
C HIS A 179 -16.64 -4.06 3.87
N LEU A 180 -16.82 -2.88 4.44
CA LEU A 180 -18.03 -2.54 5.19
C LEU A 180 -19.25 -2.43 4.26
N GLY A 181 -19.10 -1.81 3.10
CA GLY A 181 -20.18 -1.58 2.14
C GLY A 181 -20.54 -2.79 1.28
N TRP A 182 -19.55 -3.43 0.66
CA TRP A 182 -19.76 -4.52 -0.32
C TRP A 182 -19.42 -5.92 0.19
N LYS A 183 -18.77 -6.04 1.37
CA LYS A 183 -18.29 -7.33 1.90
C LYS A 183 -17.26 -8.03 0.99
N GLU A 184 -16.72 -7.30 0.01
CA GLU A 184 -15.66 -7.72 -0.89
C GLU A 184 -14.89 -6.48 -1.38
N GLN A 185 -13.70 -6.68 -1.92
CA GLN A 185 -12.96 -5.64 -2.62
C GLN A 185 -13.36 -5.63 -4.11
N ARG A 186 -14.01 -4.56 -4.56
CA ARG A 186 -14.43 -4.38 -5.96
C ARG A 186 -13.45 -3.53 -6.77
N ILE A 187 -12.66 -2.70 -6.10
CA ILE A 187 -11.64 -1.82 -6.65
C ILE A 187 -10.31 -2.19 -5.99
N GLN A 188 -9.34 -2.63 -6.81
CA GLN A 188 -7.99 -2.97 -6.37
C GLN A 188 -7.07 -1.76 -6.57
N TYR A 189 -6.32 -1.39 -5.54
CA TYR A 189 -5.27 -0.38 -5.67
C TYR A 189 -3.94 -1.05 -6.04
N LYS A 190 -3.49 -0.88 -7.27
CA LYS A 190 -2.32 -1.59 -7.82
C LYS A 190 -1.18 -0.65 -8.18
N PHE A 191 0.01 -1.23 -8.24
CA PHE A 191 1.25 -0.55 -8.59
C PHE A 191 1.88 -1.17 -9.84
N SER A 192 2.68 -0.37 -10.51
CA SER A 192 3.50 -0.80 -11.62
C SER A 192 4.77 0.01 -11.68
N PHE A 193 5.82 -0.64 -12.15
CA PHE A 193 7.13 -0.03 -12.30
C PHE A 193 7.72 -0.38 -13.67
N HIS A 194 8.11 0.65 -14.39
CA HIS A 194 8.85 0.51 -15.64
C HIS A 194 10.13 1.33 -15.55
N LYS A 195 11.26 0.65 -15.30
CA LYS A 195 12.56 1.31 -15.12
C LYS A 195 12.84 2.22 -16.32
N LYS A 196 12.96 3.52 -16.03
CA LYS A 196 13.19 4.53 -17.06
C LYS A 196 14.65 4.52 -17.50
N ASN A 197 14.85 4.57 -18.82
CA ASN A 197 16.16 4.76 -19.43
C ASN A 197 16.35 6.25 -19.72
N TYR A 198 17.26 6.89 -18.99
CA TYR A 198 17.66 8.27 -19.23
C TYR A 198 18.82 8.29 -20.21
N HIS A 199 18.56 8.74 -21.44
CA HIS A 199 19.55 8.75 -22.52
C HIS A 199 20.48 9.97 -22.47
N ASP A 200 19.95 11.12 -22.07
CA ASP A 200 20.75 12.31 -21.87
C ASP A 200 21.69 12.12 -20.65
N PRO A 201 23.01 12.32 -20.78
CA PRO A 201 23.96 12.08 -19.69
C PRO A 201 23.72 12.95 -18.46
N PHE A 202 23.27 14.20 -18.64
CA PHE A 202 23.01 15.13 -17.55
C PHE A 202 21.76 14.73 -16.76
N GLU A 203 20.68 14.38 -17.47
CA GLU A 203 19.47 13.81 -16.88
C GLU A 203 19.76 12.50 -16.16
N LYS A 204 20.55 11.62 -16.78
CA LYS A 204 20.93 10.34 -16.19
C LYS A 204 21.68 10.55 -14.88
N LYS A 205 22.70 11.42 -14.88
CA LYS A 205 23.46 11.75 -13.67
C LYS A 205 22.53 12.29 -12.58
N ARG A 206 21.65 13.25 -12.90
CA ARG A 206 20.71 13.82 -11.94
C ARG A 206 19.75 12.75 -11.39
N ALA A 207 19.25 11.87 -12.25
CA ALA A 207 18.36 10.80 -11.84
C ALA A 207 19.10 9.76 -10.98
N ASP A 208 20.37 9.46 -11.27
CA ASP A 208 21.22 8.58 -10.43
C ASP A 208 21.45 9.22 -9.05
N ASP A 209 21.70 10.54 -8.99
CA ASP A 209 21.88 11.29 -7.75
C ASP A 209 20.60 11.31 -6.89
N LEU A 210 19.41 11.42 -7.50
CA LEU A 210 18.13 11.46 -6.79
C LEU A 210 17.61 10.09 -6.39
N PHE A 211 17.63 9.14 -7.32
CA PHE A 211 16.87 7.91 -7.23
C PHE A 211 17.76 6.66 -7.07
N GLY A 212 19.09 6.83 -7.05
CA GLY A 212 20.05 5.74 -7.00
C GLY A 212 20.22 5.04 -8.34
N THR A 213 21.00 3.95 -8.37
CA THR A 213 21.36 3.26 -9.61
C THR A 213 20.81 1.84 -9.69
N SER A 214 20.54 1.22 -8.53
CA SER A 214 20.04 -0.15 -8.47
C SER A 214 18.57 -0.24 -8.90
N TRP A 215 18.15 -1.42 -9.36
CA TRP A 215 16.77 -1.65 -9.76
C TRP A 215 15.78 -1.38 -8.60
N SER A 216 16.11 -1.83 -7.38
CA SER A 216 15.26 -1.63 -6.20
C SER A 216 15.19 -0.18 -5.75
N GLN A 217 16.30 0.56 -5.80
CA GLN A 217 16.32 2.00 -5.52
C GLN A 217 15.45 2.75 -6.53
N ARG A 218 15.54 2.40 -7.82
CA ARG A 218 14.71 2.99 -8.88
C ARG A 218 13.24 2.67 -8.70
N MET A 219 12.90 1.42 -8.37
CA MET A 219 11.52 1.05 -8.09
C MET A 219 10.93 1.85 -6.93
N LEU A 220 11.71 2.05 -5.86
CA LEU A 220 11.26 2.77 -4.67
C LEU A 220 11.18 4.29 -4.88
N LYS A 221 12.19 4.89 -5.52
CA LYS A 221 12.41 6.34 -5.50
C LYS A 221 12.13 7.05 -6.82
N ASP A 222 12.23 6.36 -7.95
CA ASP A 222 12.11 7.02 -9.25
C ASP A 222 10.64 7.20 -9.64
N TYR A 223 10.06 8.30 -9.18
CA TYR A 223 8.67 8.65 -9.44
C TYR A 223 8.34 8.85 -10.93
N ASN A 224 9.34 8.98 -11.81
CA ASN A 224 9.12 8.99 -13.27
C ASN A 224 8.81 7.61 -13.85
N ALA A 225 9.06 6.55 -13.08
CA ALA A 225 8.98 5.16 -13.50
C ALA A 225 7.83 4.40 -12.83
N GLN A 226 7.02 5.08 -12.03
CA GLN A 226 5.94 4.51 -11.23
C GLN A 226 4.58 4.87 -11.84
N THR A 227 3.68 3.90 -11.94
CA THR A 227 2.26 4.15 -12.21
C THR A 227 1.40 3.45 -11.17
N TYR A 228 0.40 4.16 -10.66
CA TYR A 228 -0.55 3.67 -9.67
C TYR A 228 -1.94 3.57 -10.28
N TRP A 229 -2.69 2.54 -9.91
CA TRP A 229 -3.91 2.14 -10.59
C TRP A 229 -5.05 1.85 -9.63
N LEU A 230 -6.24 2.32 -9.98
CA LEU A 230 -7.48 1.82 -9.41
C LEU A 230 -8.14 0.90 -10.45
N SER A 231 -8.19 -0.39 -10.13
CA SER A 231 -8.64 -1.46 -11.02
C SER A 231 -9.97 -2.01 -10.54
N ALA A 232 -11.05 -1.64 -11.24
CA ALA A 232 -12.42 -1.99 -10.90
C ALA A 232 -12.84 -3.31 -11.57
N ASN A 233 -13.39 -4.23 -10.78
CA ASN A 233 -13.88 -5.51 -11.26
C ASN A 233 -15.29 -5.37 -11.84
N ILE A 234 -15.42 -5.57 -13.15
CA ILE A 234 -16.66 -5.29 -13.89
C ILE A 234 -17.78 -6.20 -13.39
N HIS A 235 -17.49 -7.50 -13.23
CA HIS A 235 -18.48 -8.48 -12.77
C HIS A 235 -18.92 -8.22 -11.32
N SER A 236 -18.06 -7.73 -10.41
CA SER A 236 -18.46 -7.41 -9.04
C SER A 236 -19.45 -6.23 -8.99
N PHE A 237 -19.37 -5.28 -9.92
CA PHE A 237 -20.37 -4.20 -10.04
C PHE A 237 -21.62 -4.63 -10.80
N PHE A 238 -21.48 -5.50 -11.80
CA PHE A 238 -22.56 -5.95 -12.67
C PHE A 238 -22.60 -7.49 -12.72
N PRO A 239 -23.15 -8.15 -11.68
CA PRO A 239 -23.07 -9.60 -11.51
C PRO A 239 -23.87 -10.39 -12.54
N GLU A 240 -24.86 -9.76 -13.18
CA GLU A 240 -25.70 -10.37 -14.23
C GLU A 240 -25.03 -10.38 -15.62
N THR A 241 -23.82 -9.83 -15.74
CA THR A 241 -23.10 -9.78 -17.02
C THR A 241 -22.40 -11.11 -17.33
N ASN A 242 -22.23 -11.40 -18.62
CA ASN A 242 -21.43 -12.55 -19.09
C ASN A 242 -19.91 -12.27 -19.08
N ILE A 243 -19.48 -11.17 -18.46
CA ILE A 243 -18.08 -10.76 -18.45
C ILE A 243 -17.29 -11.66 -17.49
N PRO A 244 -16.08 -12.14 -17.85
CA PRO A 244 -15.30 -12.99 -16.97
C PRO A 244 -15.03 -12.35 -15.59
N LYS A 245 -15.18 -13.12 -14.51
CA LYS A 245 -15.01 -12.64 -13.12
C LYS A 245 -13.63 -12.05 -12.81
N TRP A 246 -12.61 -12.36 -13.60
CA TRP A 246 -11.26 -11.86 -13.43
C TRP A 246 -10.99 -10.58 -14.23
N LEU A 247 -11.89 -10.16 -15.13
CA LEU A 247 -11.66 -9.00 -15.98
C LEU A 247 -11.98 -7.70 -15.23
N ASN A 248 -10.99 -6.81 -15.21
CA ASN A 248 -11.10 -5.48 -14.64
C ASN A 248 -10.89 -4.40 -15.72
N ILE A 249 -11.38 -3.20 -15.40
CA ILE A 249 -10.97 -1.96 -16.06
C ILE A 249 -10.23 -1.10 -15.05
N ALA A 250 -9.08 -0.55 -15.44
CA ALA A 250 -8.20 0.21 -14.58
C ALA A 250 -8.03 1.64 -15.10
N VAL A 251 -8.08 2.59 -14.17
CA VAL A 251 -7.63 3.97 -14.38
C VAL A 251 -6.32 4.18 -13.65
N GLY A 252 -5.36 4.85 -14.29
CA GLY A 252 -4.01 5.01 -13.77
C GLY A 252 -3.54 6.44 -13.71
N TYR A 253 -2.58 6.69 -12.83
CA TYR A 253 -1.88 7.97 -12.71
C TYR A 253 -0.37 7.75 -12.60
N SER A 254 0.38 8.51 -13.41
CA SER A 254 1.84 8.61 -13.30
C SER A 254 2.28 10.05 -13.55
N ALA A 255 3.57 10.30 -13.33
CA ALA A 255 4.21 11.54 -13.70
C ALA A 255 5.54 11.27 -14.40
N ASP A 256 6.00 12.26 -15.17
CA ASP A 256 7.18 12.12 -16.00
C ASP A 256 7.97 13.44 -16.05
N GLN A 257 9.24 13.32 -16.42
CA GLN A 257 10.20 14.42 -16.57
C GLN A 257 10.39 15.25 -15.29
N MET A 258 10.46 14.61 -14.14
CA MET A 258 10.71 15.19 -12.83
C MET A 258 12.16 14.94 -12.38
N PHE A 259 12.89 16.03 -12.15
CA PHE A 259 14.29 16.06 -11.72
C PHE A 259 14.49 16.91 -10.44
N GLY A 260 13.41 17.12 -9.70
CA GLY A 260 13.37 17.81 -8.40
C GLY A 260 11.97 17.73 -7.78
N GLY A 261 11.80 18.16 -6.53
CA GLY A 261 10.52 18.09 -5.82
C GLY A 261 9.43 18.92 -6.48
N TYR A 262 9.69 20.21 -6.71
CA TYR A 262 8.70 21.17 -7.26
C TYR A 262 8.91 21.55 -8.72
N ASN A 263 10.17 21.70 -9.12
CA ASN A 263 10.58 22.06 -10.47
C ASN A 263 11.84 21.26 -10.85
N ASN A 264 12.36 21.48 -12.06
CA ASN A 264 13.56 20.82 -12.56
C ASN A 264 14.81 21.69 -12.39
N THR A 265 14.86 22.46 -11.30
CA THR A 265 15.98 23.31 -10.92
C THR A 265 16.49 22.91 -9.53
N TRP A 266 17.80 22.90 -9.34
CA TRP A 266 18.43 22.60 -8.04
C TRP A 266 19.79 23.27 -7.92
N ILE A 267 20.32 23.34 -6.71
CA ILE A 267 21.70 23.75 -6.44
C ILE A 267 22.56 22.51 -6.33
N ASP A 268 23.65 22.44 -7.09
CA ASP A 268 24.60 21.32 -7.01
C ASP A 268 25.55 21.43 -5.80
N LYS A 269 26.45 20.46 -5.66
CA LYS A 269 27.39 20.39 -4.53
C LYS A 269 28.40 21.56 -4.49
N ASN A 270 28.59 22.26 -5.61
CA ASN A 270 29.49 23.40 -5.73
C ASN A 270 28.74 24.74 -5.51
N GLY A 271 27.44 24.69 -5.18
CA GLY A 271 26.64 25.89 -4.99
C GLY A 271 26.11 26.49 -6.30
N ILE A 272 26.24 25.79 -7.43
CA ILE A 272 25.82 26.30 -8.74
C ILE A 272 24.39 25.87 -9.05
N ALA A 273 23.57 26.81 -9.55
CA ALA A 273 22.22 26.52 -10.00
C ALA A 273 22.23 25.72 -11.31
N GLN A 274 21.56 24.58 -11.29
CA GLN A 274 21.41 23.65 -12.41
C GLN A 274 19.93 23.57 -12.80
N THR A 275 19.63 23.49 -14.10
CA THR A 275 18.26 23.35 -14.60
C THR A 275 18.18 22.36 -15.75
N ILE A 276 17.17 21.50 -15.73
CA ILE A 276 16.75 20.69 -16.88
C ILE A 276 15.49 21.33 -17.46
N HIS A 277 15.58 21.85 -18.68
CA HIS A 277 14.49 22.55 -19.38
C HIS A 277 13.46 21.58 -19.97
N LYS A 278 12.88 20.75 -19.11
CA LYS A 278 11.80 19.83 -19.44
C LYS A 278 10.57 20.16 -18.62
N LYS A 279 9.41 20.19 -19.28
CA LYS A 279 8.14 20.37 -18.59
C LYS A 279 7.80 19.07 -17.87
N ARG A 280 7.50 19.18 -16.58
CA ARG A 280 6.99 18.05 -15.78
C ARG A 280 5.60 17.69 -16.28
N LEU A 281 5.35 16.41 -16.47
CA LEU A 281 4.10 15.93 -17.03
C LEU A 281 3.35 15.08 -16.00
N ARG A 282 2.03 15.22 -15.97
CA ARG A 282 1.13 14.23 -15.37
C ARG A 282 0.57 13.37 -16.50
N LYS A 283 0.37 12.08 -16.26
CA LYS A 283 -0.23 11.15 -17.22
C LYS A 283 -1.37 10.41 -16.56
N PHE A 284 -2.50 10.38 -17.25
CA PHE A 284 -3.69 9.65 -16.84
C PHE A 284 -3.94 8.51 -17.82
N TYR A 285 -4.34 7.36 -17.31
CA TYR A 285 -4.43 6.13 -18.10
C TYR A 285 -5.81 5.50 -17.99
N ILE A 286 -6.17 4.76 -19.03
CA ILE A 286 -7.20 3.73 -18.99
C ILE A 286 -6.63 2.44 -19.59
N ALA A 287 -6.91 1.30 -18.97
CA ALA A 287 -6.38 0.00 -19.39
C ALA A 287 -7.30 -1.15 -18.94
N PRO A 288 -7.40 -2.25 -19.71
CA PRO A 288 -7.84 -3.52 -19.14
C PRO A 288 -6.85 -3.99 -18.06
N ASP A 289 -7.35 -4.79 -17.13
CA ASP A 289 -6.54 -5.42 -16.08
C ASP A 289 -7.11 -6.79 -15.68
N ILE A 290 -6.30 -7.59 -14.98
CA ILE A 290 -6.69 -8.91 -14.48
C ILE A 290 -6.70 -8.90 -12.96
N ASP A 291 -7.83 -9.25 -12.36
CA ASP A 291 -7.90 -9.58 -10.93
C ASP A 291 -7.48 -11.03 -10.70
N LEU A 292 -6.21 -11.21 -10.33
CA LEU A 292 -5.63 -12.52 -10.07
C LEU A 292 -6.33 -13.22 -8.90
N THR A 293 -6.93 -12.48 -7.96
CA THR A 293 -7.63 -13.07 -6.81
C THR A 293 -8.93 -13.79 -7.20
N LYS A 294 -9.47 -13.49 -8.38
CA LYS A 294 -10.69 -14.13 -8.90
C LYS A 294 -10.39 -15.40 -9.71
N ILE A 295 -9.11 -15.74 -9.91
CA ILE A 295 -8.69 -16.98 -10.59
C ILE A 295 -8.93 -18.17 -9.64
N LYS A 296 -9.76 -19.12 -10.07
CA LYS A 296 -10.09 -20.31 -9.29
C LYS A 296 -8.92 -21.29 -9.25
N THR A 297 -8.46 -21.64 -8.05
CA THR A 297 -7.43 -22.67 -7.84
C THR A 297 -7.69 -23.43 -6.55
N LYS A 298 -7.35 -24.73 -6.54
CA LYS A 298 -7.41 -25.57 -5.32
C LYS A 298 -6.15 -25.44 -4.45
N SER A 299 -5.08 -24.86 -5.01
CA SER A 299 -3.79 -24.73 -4.32
C SER A 299 -3.77 -23.48 -3.45
N LYS A 300 -3.64 -23.67 -2.13
CA LYS A 300 -3.46 -22.56 -1.18
C LYS A 300 -2.22 -21.72 -1.49
N PHE A 301 -1.15 -22.36 -1.99
CA PHE A 301 0.07 -21.69 -2.39
C PHE A 301 -0.18 -20.74 -3.58
N LEU A 302 -0.86 -21.22 -4.63
CA LEU A 302 -1.19 -20.38 -5.78
C LEU A 302 -2.15 -19.26 -5.40
N HIS A 303 -3.10 -19.51 -4.50
CA HIS A 303 -3.97 -18.46 -3.98
C HIS A 303 -3.19 -17.35 -3.28
N THR A 304 -2.20 -17.69 -2.44
CA THR A 304 -1.30 -16.70 -1.81
C THR A 304 -0.48 -15.93 -2.84
N ILE A 305 0.05 -16.62 -3.87
CA ILE A 305 0.79 -15.96 -4.97
C ILE A 305 -0.10 -14.98 -5.71
N PHE A 306 -1.30 -15.40 -6.12
CA PHE A 306 -2.25 -14.54 -6.81
C PHE A 306 -2.65 -13.35 -5.96
N PHE A 307 -2.87 -13.54 -4.66
CA PHE A 307 -3.14 -12.44 -3.73
C PHE A 307 -2.00 -11.41 -3.68
N GLY A 308 -0.75 -11.86 -3.62
CA GLY A 308 0.43 -10.99 -3.60
C GLY A 308 0.65 -10.29 -4.93
N LEU A 309 0.62 -11.04 -6.04
CA LEU A 309 0.81 -10.49 -7.38
C LEU A 309 -0.31 -9.54 -7.79
N ASN A 310 -1.53 -9.67 -7.24
CA ASN A 310 -2.62 -8.73 -7.51
C ASN A 310 -2.37 -7.32 -6.95
N SER A 311 -1.32 -7.11 -6.16
CA SER A 311 -0.82 -5.76 -5.81
C SER A 311 -0.16 -5.04 -6.98
N LEU A 312 0.25 -5.80 -8.00
CA LEU A 312 0.87 -5.31 -9.22
C LEU A 312 -0.17 -5.32 -10.35
N LYS A 313 -0.11 -4.31 -11.21
CA LYS A 313 -0.90 -4.31 -12.44
C LYS A 313 -0.41 -5.44 -13.35
N PHE A 314 -1.36 -6.14 -13.99
CA PHE A 314 -0.98 -7.14 -14.98
C PHE A 314 -0.54 -6.44 -16.28
N PRO A 315 0.59 -6.84 -16.89
CA PRO A 315 1.10 -6.19 -18.09
C PRO A 315 0.11 -6.31 -19.26
N LEU A 316 -0.55 -5.22 -19.59
CA LEU A 316 -1.58 -5.14 -20.62
C LEU A 316 -1.53 -3.80 -21.35
N PRO A 317 -2.15 -3.69 -22.53
CA PRO A 317 -2.19 -2.42 -23.24
C PRO A 317 -2.80 -1.30 -22.40
N SER A 318 -2.34 -0.08 -22.59
CA SER A 318 -2.94 1.11 -21.98
C SER A 318 -3.04 2.26 -22.98
N LEU A 319 -4.03 3.12 -22.76
CA LEU A 319 -4.13 4.41 -23.42
C LEU A 319 -3.89 5.49 -22.37
N SER A 320 -3.04 6.46 -22.68
CA SER A 320 -2.71 7.56 -21.78
C SER A 320 -2.95 8.91 -22.42
N ILE A 321 -3.30 9.89 -21.60
CA ILE A 321 -3.28 11.32 -21.95
C ILE A 321 -2.39 12.05 -20.95
N ASN A 322 -1.47 12.87 -21.44
CA ASN A 322 -0.62 13.68 -20.58
C ASN A 322 -1.23 15.08 -20.35
N SER A 323 -0.66 15.83 -19.40
CA SER A 323 -1.06 17.21 -19.08
C SER A 323 -0.85 18.24 -20.21
N GLU A 324 -0.32 17.82 -21.36
CA GLU A 324 -0.22 18.64 -22.58
C GLU A 324 -1.25 18.22 -23.65
N GLY A 325 -2.14 17.28 -23.32
CA GLY A 325 -3.16 16.77 -24.24
C GLY A 325 -2.65 15.72 -25.23
N LYS A 326 -1.38 15.29 -25.12
CA LYS A 326 -0.84 14.24 -25.99
C LYS A 326 -1.37 12.88 -25.55
N VAL A 327 -2.03 12.21 -26.48
CA VAL A 327 -2.50 10.82 -26.32
C VAL A 327 -1.41 9.85 -26.77
N GLN A 328 -1.20 8.78 -25.99
CA GLN A 328 -0.25 7.74 -26.32
C GLN A 328 -0.84 6.36 -26.01
N PHE A 329 -0.84 5.48 -27.01
CA PHE A 329 -1.12 4.06 -26.85
C PHE A 329 0.17 3.31 -26.48
N GLN A 330 0.06 2.37 -25.55
CA GLN A 330 1.15 1.52 -25.09
C GLN A 330 0.69 0.08 -25.22
N PRO A 331 1.24 -0.72 -26.16
CA PRO A 331 0.80 -2.10 -26.37
C PRO A 331 1.01 -3.00 -25.15
N ILE A 332 2.06 -2.72 -24.37
CA ILE A 332 2.34 -3.38 -23.10
C ILE A 332 2.70 -2.28 -22.12
N HIS A 333 1.91 -2.16 -21.08
CA HIS A 333 2.20 -1.29 -19.94
C HIS A 333 2.15 -2.13 -18.67
N PHE A 334 3.26 -2.09 -17.95
CA PHE A 334 3.42 -2.81 -16.71
C PHE A 334 2.62 -2.16 -15.60
#